data_AF-A0A5D6Y1P8-F1
#
_entry.id   AF-A0A5D6Y1P8-F1
#
_cell.length_a   1.000
_cell.length_b   1.000
_cell.length_c   1.000
_cell.angle_alpha   90.00
_cell.angle_beta   90.00
_cell.angle_gamma   90.00
#
_symmetry.space_group_name_H-M   'P 1'
#
loop_
_entity.id
_entity.type
_entity.pdbx_description
1 polymer ?
#
loop_
_entity_poly.entity_id
_entity_poly.type
_entity_poly.pdbx_seq_one_letter_code
_entity_poly.pdbx_strand_id
1 'polypeptide(L)'
;MIISTRTVHRLLLRVSISSPPLYYQQQRGFVSLLNVIPRATPSAPREHRAPPPTPLPAPRQLRLHHDNCSIEYVDLPPIRNGNQDSDIPRATIVVLHGAPGTYHDFRHLAPLLQQLGLRVLGVNLPGSGGSEADDKRYFEQISAVPSARLTLRALQELCTPDEKVFLMGHSFGAHTALNIAALNLDDSGVVDVKGLVLLAPAGCRPHRVLRPKETALAVDLLRSSNAVVARAMPLAAKLLYTKMLGFSSDFPASHYVAGIVRAGTTDFQVITNHVRATKASTPSFLAWSTRDEYMEEAIPEELAALCHPFGPRIAFTGGGHNIQKTRADVLAREVGVWIRDVLLCRDFEDEVRSPQIQVLPCCSSTPPPPKRQREALTHIPAFSALAKDDVHIEEEISLKVSKESHPGPRSTFDKGGHTVQKIRADKLAVELKLWVFGLISGGPRWSAIAGRPEGAVQCTSTGTSTTDKFLTALKLVQCCSRTVACTSTSTV
;
A
#
# COMPACT_ATOMS: atom_id res chain seq x y z
N MET A 1 -3.50 8.58 50.71
CA MET A 1 -2.50 7.69 51.32
C MET A 1 -1.36 7.49 50.33
N ILE A 2 -0.20 8.06 50.61
CA ILE A 2 0.99 7.97 49.75
C ILE A 2 1.71 6.67 50.13
N ILE A 3 1.66 5.66 49.26
CA ILE A 3 2.38 4.40 49.48
C ILE A 3 3.75 4.51 48.79
N SER A 4 4.79 4.45 49.62
CA SER A 4 6.21 4.50 49.24
C SER A 4 6.61 3.34 48.33
N THR A 5 7.49 3.64 47.37
CA THR A 5 8.12 2.72 46.38
C THR A 5 8.83 1.51 47.00
N ARG A 6 9.06 1.49 48.32
CA ARG A 6 9.66 0.35 49.04
C ARG A 6 8.69 -0.81 49.31
N THR A 7 7.37 -0.57 49.31
CA THR A 7 6.37 -1.62 49.62
C THR A 7 6.14 -2.56 48.43
N VAL A 8 6.27 -2.07 47.20
CA VAL A 8 6.12 -2.87 45.98
C VAL A 8 7.27 -3.87 45.81
N HIS A 9 8.47 -3.54 46.29
CA HIS A 9 9.64 -4.42 46.15
C HIS A 9 9.60 -5.65 47.07
N ARG A 10 8.88 -5.60 48.20
CA ARG A 10 8.75 -6.74 49.13
C ARG A 10 7.67 -7.74 48.74
N LEU A 11 6.69 -7.37 47.93
CA LEU A 11 5.63 -8.29 47.50
C LEU A 11 6.07 -9.27 46.40
N LEU A 12 7.17 -8.96 45.69
CA LEU A 12 7.69 -9.78 44.58
C LEU A 12 8.72 -10.84 44.99
N LEU A 13 8.98 -11.04 46.30
CA LEU A 13 10.03 -11.96 46.79
C LEU A 13 9.51 -13.16 47.61
N ARG A 14 8.22 -13.48 47.60
CA ARG A 14 7.68 -14.68 48.25
C ARG A 14 6.68 -15.43 47.38
N VAL A 15 7.18 -16.12 46.36
CA VAL A 15 6.56 -17.34 45.84
C VAL A 15 7.68 -18.36 45.73
N SER A 16 7.81 -19.18 46.78
CA SER A 16 8.74 -20.32 46.84
C SER A 16 7.95 -21.54 46.41
N ILE A 17 8.29 -22.14 45.26
CA ILE A 17 7.78 -23.45 44.85
C ILE A 17 8.98 -24.39 44.71
N SER A 18 8.84 -25.52 45.38
CA SER A 18 9.73 -26.65 45.57
C SER A 18 10.29 -27.22 44.25
N SER A 19 11.58 -27.59 44.23
CA SER A 19 12.26 -28.35 43.15
C SER A 19 12.12 -29.86 43.35
N PRO A 20 12.30 -30.73 42.31
CA PRO A 20 13.64 -31.20 41.85
C PRO A 20 13.71 -31.58 40.32
N PRO A 21 14.81 -32.18 39.78
CA PRO A 21 16.23 -31.84 39.88
C PRO A 21 16.93 -31.58 38.51
N LEU A 22 17.96 -30.72 38.58
CA LEU A 22 19.26 -30.69 37.90
C LEU A 22 19.50 -31.51 36.60
N TYR A 23 19.69 -30.80 35.47
CA TYR A 23 20.95 -30.89 34.70
C TYR A 23 21.17 -29.64 33.82
N TYR A 24 22.44 -29.28 33.64
CA TYR A 24 23.03 -28.10 32.98
C TYR A 24 22.86 -26.70 33.63
N GLN A 25 23.84 -26.43 34.49
CA GLN A 25 24.26 -25.12 34.94
C GLN A 25 25.34 -24.58 33.99
N GLN A 26 25.11 -23.47 33.30
CA GLN A 26 26.22 -22.56 32.93
C GLN A 26 25.76 -21.11 32.70
N GLN A 27 26.46 -20.21 33.39
CA GLN A 27 26.57 -18.76 33.23
C GLN A 27 25.36 -17.87 33.60
N ARG A 28 25.26 -17.59 34.91
CA ARG A 28 24.61 -16.35 35.40
C ARG A 28 25.58 -15.18 35.25
N GLY A 29 25.48 -14.46 34.15
CA GLY A 29 25.95 -13.08 34.04
C GLY A 29 24.84 -12.12 34.50
N PHE A 30 25.17 -11.16 35.37
CA PHE A 30 24.27 -10.08 35.76
C PHE A 30 23.91 -9.24 34.51
N VAL A 31 22.75 -9.46 33.90
CA VAL A 31 22.25 -8.61 32.82
C VAL A 31 21.53 -7.42 33.45
N SER A 32 22.14 -6.24 33.33
CA SER A 32 21.56 -4.95 33.68
C SER A 32 20.16 -4.79 33.07
N LEU A 33 19.17 -4.36 33.86
CA LEU A 33 17.79 -4.10 33.46
C LEU A 33 17.66 -3.10 32.29
N LEU A 34 18.73 -2.38 31.95
CA LEU A 34 18.78 -1.42 30.84
C LEU A 34 19.03 -2.07 29.46
N ASN A 35 19.31 -3.37 29.38
CA ASN A 35 19.48 -4.09 28.11
C ASN A 35 18.18 -4.72 27.55
N VAL A 36 17.02 -4.37 28.12
CA VAL A 36 15.70 -4.97 27.77
C VAL A 36 14.94 -4.17 26.70
N ILE A 37 15.44 -2.99 26.31
CA ILE A 37 14.84 -2.20 25.22
C ILE A 37 15.40 -2.73 23.90
N PRO A 38 14.57 -3.18 22.94
CA PRO A 38 15.05 -3.49 21.60
C PRO A 38 15.74 -2.24 21.05
N ARG A 39 17.06 -2.29 20.89
CA ARG A 39 17.73 -1.34 20.00
C ARG A 39 17.23 -1.68 18.62
N ALA A 40 16.24 -0.94 18.13
CA ALA A 40 15.98 -0.88 16.71
C ALA A 40 17.31 -0.52 16.06
N THR A 41 17.84 -1.42 15.24
CA THR A 41 18.85 -1.01 14.26
C THR A 41 18.28 0.20 13.53
N PRO A 42 19.07 1.28 13.31
CA PRO A 42 18.58 2.44 12.58
C PRO A 42 17.87 1.93 11.33
N SER A 43 16.55 2.15 11.22
CA SER A 43 15.83 1.68 10.05
C SER A 43 16.50 2.32 8.86
N ALA A 44 16.81 1.54 7.83
CA ALA A 44 17.22 2.10 6.55
C ALA A 44 16.25 3.24 6.19
N PRO A 45 16.73 4.33 5.55
CA PRO A 45 15.86 5.45 5.19
C PRO A 45 14.60 4.90 4.50
N ARG A 46 13.42 5.20 5.05
CA ARG A 46 12.15 4.74 4.47
C ARG A 46 12.16 5.14 2.99
N GLU A 47 12.10 4.16 2.11
CA GLU A 47 12.10 4.43 0.67
C GLU A 47 10.97 5.41 0.31
N HIS A 48 11.27 6.27 -0.67
CA HIS A 48 10.34 7.29 -1.14
C HIS A 48 9.01 6.64 -1.55
N ARG A 49 7.91 7.18 -1.01
CA ARG A 49 6.55 6.75 -1.33
C ARG A 49 5.95 7.78 -2.27
N ALA A 50 5.41 7.32 -3.39
CA ALA A 50 4.57 8.19 -4.21
C ALA A 50 3.42 8.75 -3.35
N PRO A 51 3.01 10.01 -3.55
CA PRO A 51 1.86 10.57 -2.84
C PRO A 51 0.61 9.72 -3.13
N PRO A 52 -0.32 9.60 -2.16
CA PRO A 52 -1.51 8.78 -2.34
C PRO A 52 -2.37 9.30 -3.50
N PRO A 53 -2.73 8.45 -4.47
CA PRO A 53 -3.51 8.88 -5.63
C PRO A 53 -4.99 8.90 -5.25
N THR A 54 -5.56 10.10 -5.11
CA THR A 54 -7.00 10.35 -4.82
C THR A 54 -7.49 9.86 -3.43
N PRO A 55 -8.37 10.61 -2.76
CA PRO A 55 -9.02 10.11 -1.54
C PRO A 55 -9.84 8.85 -1.83
N LEU A 56 -9.79 7.88 -0.92
CA LEU A 56 -10.72 6.75 -0.94
C LEU A 56 -12.16 7.27 -0.72
N PRO A 57 -13.19 6.57 -1.23
CA PRO A 57 -14.59 6.93 -0.98
C PRO A 57 -14.90 6.90 0.52
N ALA A 58 -16.01 7.53 0.89
CA ALA A 58 -16.50 7.46 2.25
C ALA A 58 -16.74 6.00 2.67
N PRO A 59 -16.29 5.59 3.87
CA PRO A 59 -16.49 4.23 4.34
C PRO A 59 -17.98 3.94 4.58
N ARG A 60 -18.34 2.67 4.43
CA ARG A 60 -19.64 2.09 4.74
C ARG A 60 -19.50 1.17 5.96
N GLN A 61 -20.61 0.90 6.62
CA GLN A 61 -20.67 0.04 7.80
C GLN A 61 -21.61 -1.13 7.52
N LEU A 62 -21.17 -2.34 7.89
CA LEU A 62 -22.00 -3.54 7.91
C LEU A 62 -22.18 -4.00 9.36
N ARG A 63 -23.43 -4.21 9.79
CA ARG A 63 -23.74 -4.67 11.16
C ARG A 63 -23.99 -6.18 11.16
N LEU A 64 -23.13 -6.92 11.84
CA LEU A 64 -23.33 -8.34 12.12
C LEU A 64 -24.19 -8.47 13.38
N HIS A 65 -25.52 -8.47 13.21
CA HIS A 65 -26.48 -8.37 14.32
C HIS A 65 -26.31 -9.46 15.38
N HIS A 66 -26.05 -10.70 14.97
CA HIS A 66 -25.88 -11.84 15.90
C HIS A 66 -24.59 -11.74 16.72
N ASP A 67 -23.59 -11.02 16.21
CA ASP A 67 -22.29 -10.83 16.85
C ASP A 67 -22.19 -9.53 17.63
N ASN A 68 -23.17 -8.64 17.51
CA ASN A 68 -23.09 -7.28 18.05
C ASN A 68 -21.79 -6.56 17.63
N CYS A 69 -21.38 -6.76 16.37
CA CYS A 69 -20.13 -6.30 15.78
C CYS A 69 -20.44 -5.48 14.52
N SER A 70 -19.62 -4.47 14.18
CA SER A 70 -19.69 -3.78 12.89
C SER A 70 -18.37 -3.82 12.14
N ILE A 71 -18.46 -4.00 10.84
CA ILE A 71 -17.31 -3.98 9.93
C ILE A 71 -17.40 -2.72 9.07
N GLU A 72 -16.43 -1.84 9.24
CA GLU A 72 -16.20 -0.72 8.33
C GLU A 72 -15.49 -1.21 7.07
N TYR A 73 -15.99 -0.79 5.91
CA TYR A 73 -15.40 -1.15 4.63
C TYR A 73 -15.53 -0.05 3.58
N VAL A 74 -14.69 -0.13 2.56
CA VAL A 74 -14.81 0.62 1.30
C VAL A 74 -15.02 -0.35 0.16
N ASP A 75 -15.93 0.00 -0.75
CA ASP A 75 -16.22 -0.76 -1.95
C ASP A 75 -15.81 0.07 -3.17
N LEU A 76 -14.79 -0.42 -3.86
CA LEU A 76 -14.15 0.25 -4.97
C LEU A 76 -14.51 -0.52 -6.25
N PRO A 77 -15.52 -0.06 -7.03
CA PRO A 77 -15.93 -0.76 -8.24
C PRO A 77 -14.84 -0.68 -9.33
N PRO A 78 -14.84 -1.61 -10.29
CA PRO A 78 -13.95 -1.55 -11.46
C PRO A 78 -14.03 -0.21 -12.18
N ILE A 79 -12.90 0.37 -12.58
CA ILE A 79 -12.87 1.54 -13.45
C ILE A 79 -12.78 1.04 -14.90
N ARG A 80 -13.86 1.21 -15.66
CA ARG A 80 -13.90 0.88 -17.09
C ARG A 80 -13.50 2.10 -17.92
N ASN A 81 -12.38 2.02 -18.63
CA ASN A 81 -11.98 3.04 -19.58
C ASN A 81 -12.64 2.78 -20.95
N GLY A 82 -13.89 3.21 -21.14
CA GLY A 82 -14.61 3.09 -22.42
C GLY A 82 -14.98 1.65 -22.84
N ASN A 83 -15.29 1.45 -24.12
CA ASN A 83 -15.74 0.17 -24.72
C ASN A 83 -14.66 -0.93 -24.78
N GLN A 84 -13.60 -0.86 -23.97
CA GLN A 84 -12.64 -1.96 -23.85
C GLN A 84 -13.13 -2.91 -22.76
N ASP A 85 -13.50 -4.12 -23.15
CA ASP A 85 -13.62 -5.23 -22.22
C ASP A 85 -12.26 -5.45 -21.56
N SER A 86 -12.22 -5.57 -20.23
CA SER A 86 -10.99 -5.92 -19.54
C SER A 86 -10.60 -7.36 -19.89
N ASP A 87 -9.35 -7.58 -20.26
CA ASP A 87 -8.80 -8.93 -20.51
C ASP A 87 -8.86 -9.84 -19.27
N ILE A 88 -9.11 -9.25 -18.09
CA ILE A 88 -9.26 -9.96 -16.82
C ILE A 88 -10.76 -10.19 -16.57
N PRO A 89 -11.20 -11.46 -16.37
CA PRO A 89 -12.56 -11.76 -15.97
C PRO A 89 -12.95 -11.05 -14.67
N ARG A 90 -14.23 -10.75 -14.48
CA ARG A 90 -14.72 -10.03 -13.29
C ARG A 90 -14.37 -10.81 -12.02
N ALA A 91 -13.66 -10.15 -11.11
CA ALA A 91 -13.27 -10.69 -9.82
C ALA A 91 -13.14 -9.58 -8.77
N THR A 92 -13.16 -10.00 -7.51
CA THR A 92 -13.09 -9.13 -6.35
C THR A 92 -11.87 -9.45 -5.52
N ILE A 93 -11.08 -8.42 -5.22
CA ILE A 93 -9.96 -8.51 -4.29
C ILE A 93 -10.41 -7.95 -2.95
N VAL A 94 -10.41 -8.78 -1.93
CA VAL A 94 -10.60 -8.36 -0.54
C VAL A 94 -9.24 -8.03 0.06
N VAL A 95 -9.02 -6.79 0.46
CA VAL A 95 -7.73 -6.38 1.06
C VAL A 95 -7.80 -6.39 2.59
N LEU A 96 -6.86 -7.09 3.21
CA LEU A 96 -6.80 -7.41 4.64
C LEU A 96 -5.50 -6.84 5.24
N HIS A 97 -5.65 -5.89 6.16
CA HIS A 97 -4.53 -5.10 6.69
C HIS A 97 -3.73 -5.80 7.78
N GLY A 98 -2.49 -5.34 7.99
CA GLY A 98 -1.58 -5.78 9.05
C GLY A 98 -1.99 -5.32 10.46
N ALA A 99 -1.19 -5.69 11.46
CA ALA A 99 -1.44 -5.41 12.88
C ALA A 99 -0.41 -4.39 13.43
N PRO A 100 -0.81 -3.14 13.76
CA PRO A 100 -2.07 -2.48 13.45
C PRO A 100 -2.11 -2.04 11.98
N GLY A 101 -3.30 -1.68 11.50
CA GLY A 101 -3.49 -1.23 10.11
C GLY A 101 -4.97 -0.96 9.80
N THR A 102 -5.24 -0.47 8.60
CA THR A 102 -6.61 -0.30 8.05
C THR A 102 -6.59 -0.52 6.54
N TYR A 103 -7.75 -0.54 5.88
CA TYR A 103 -7.82 -0.59 4.41
C TYR A 103 -7.02 0.55 3.73
N HIS A 104 -6.76 1.67 4.43
CA HIS A 104 -5.93 2.76 3.91
C HIS A 104 -4.48 2.33 3.62
N ASP A 105 -4.02 1.21 4.17
CA ASP A 105 -2.70 0.67 3.85
C ASP A 105 -2.56 0.27 2.38
N PHE A 106 -3.69 0.01 1.70
CA PHE A 106 -3.77 -0.37 0.29
C PHE A 106 -4.11 0.79 -0.64
N ARG A 107 -4.20 2.04 -0.16
CA ARG A 107 -4.62 3.21 -0.97
C ARG A 107 -3.75 3.49 -2.21
N HIS A 108 -2.52 2.98 -2.25
CA HIS A 108 -1.64 3.10 -3.42
C HIS A 108 -1.85 1.96 -4.43
N LEU A 109 -2.27 0.79 -3.96
CA LEU A 109 -2.46 -0.42 -4.77
C LEU A 109 -3.90 -0.55 -5.29
N ALA A 110 -4.90 -0.24 -4.46
CA ALA A 110 -6.30 -0.42 -4.79
C ALA A 110 -6.74 0.33 -6.07
N PRO A 111 -6.38 1.60 -6.31
CA PRO A 111 -6.75 2.28 -7.56
C PRO A 111 -6.14 1.64 -8.80
N LEU A 112 -4.93 1.07 -8.69
CA LEU A 112 -4.28 0.38 -9.80
C LEU A 112 -4.99 -0.95 -10.13
N LEU A 113 -5.45 -1.66 -9.11
CA LEU A 113 -6.28 -2.87 -9.29
C LEU A 113 -7.64 -2.53 -9.92
N GLN A 114 -8.26 -1.41 -9.54
CA GLN A 114 -9.50 -0.95 -10.18
C GLN A 114 -9.34 -0.67 -11.67
N GLN A 115 -8.22 -0.06 -12.06
CA GLN A 115 -7.90 0.21 -13.47
C GLN A 115 -7.72 -1.06 -14.30
N LEU A 116 -7.41 -2.19 -13.65
CA LEU A 116 -7.34 -3.51 -14.27
C LEU A 116 -8.72 -4.19 -14.41
N GLY A 117 -9.81 -3.51 -14.02
CA GLY A 117 -11.16 -4.06 -14.11
C GLY A 117 -11.59 -4.88 -12.89
N LEU A 118 -10.82 -4.87 -11.82
CA LEU A 118 -11.10 -5.61 -10.58
C LEU A 118 -11.91 -4.75 -9.60
N ARG A 119 -12.85 -5.37 -8.88
CA ARG A 119 -13.47 -4.73 -7.71
C ARG A 119 -12.53 -4.90 -6.53
N VAL A 120 -12.35 -3.86 -5.72
CA VAL A 120 -11.55 -3.93 -4.50
C VAL A 120 -12.44 -3.67 -3.29
N LEU A 121 -12.52 -4.65 -2.38
CA LEU A 121 -13.24 -4.54 -1.13
C LEU A 121 -12.24 -4.38 0.01
N GLY A 122 -12.11 -3.16 0.53
CA GLY A 122 -11.22 -2.86 1.65
C GLY A 122 -11.94 -2.94 2.97
N VAL A 123 -11.58 -3.90 3.82
CA VAL A 123 -12.24 -4.12 5.12
C VAL A 123 -11.33 -3.75 6.28
N ASN A 124 -11.90 -3.13 7.31
CA ASN A 124 -11.24 -2.98 8.59
C ASN A 124 -11.63 -4.15 9.50
N LEU A 125 -10.63 -4.82 10.07
CA LEU A 125 -10.85 -5.94 10.99
C LEU A 125 -11.45 -5.45 12.31
N PRO A 126 -12.23 -6.27 13.04
CA PRO A 126 -12.78 -5.92 14.35
C PRO A 126 -11.79 -5.19 15.26
N GLY A 127 -12.21 -4.04 15.81
CA GLY A 127 -11.39 -3.19 16.68
C GLY A 127 -10.35 -2.33 15.96
N SER A 128 -10.32 -2.32 14.62
CA SER A 128 -9.43 -1.49 13.80
C SER A 128 -10.22 -0.47 12.98
N GLY A 129 -9.66 0.74 12.77
CA GLY A 129 -10.37 1.80 12.04
C GLY A 129 -11.70 2.14 12.70
N GLY A 130 -12.77 2.22 11.91
CA GLY A 130 -14.15 2.36 12.39
C GLY A 130 -14.92 1.05 12.59
N SER A 131 -14.27 -0.13 12.57
CA SER A 131 -14.93 -1.40 12.89
C SER A 131 -15.06 -1.59 14.41
N GLU A 132 -16.26 -1.90 14.88
CA GLU A 132 -16.58 -2.10 16.30
C GLU A 132 -16.67 -3.58 16.66
N ALA A 133 -16.21 -3.93 17.85
CA ALA A 133 -16.42 -5.23 18.46
C ALA A 133 -17.34 -5.10 19.68
N ASP A 134 -18.06 -6.16 20.00
CA ASP A 134 -18.96 -6.24 21.16
C ASP A 134 -18.20 -6.05 22.47
N ASP A 135 -18.56 -5.05 23.28
CA ASP A 135 -17.88 -4.74 24.54
C ASP A 135 -17.74 -5.96 25.47
N LYS A 136 -18.76 -6.83 25.51
CA LYS A 136 -18.77 -8.04 26.35
C LYS A 136 -17.82 -9.13 25.85
N ARG A 137 -17.52 -9.14 24.55
CA ARG A 137 -16.68 -10.13 23.86
C ARG A 137 -15.48 -9.48 23.18
N TYR A 138 -15.09 -8.28 23.61
CA TYR A 138 -14.16 -7.43 22.87
C TYR A 138 -12.84 -8.16 22.56
N PHE A 139 -12.18 -8.71 23.59
CA PHE A 139 -10.92 -9.43 23.42
C PHE A 139 -11.05 -10.73 22.64
N GLU A 140 -12.20 -11.39 22.70
CA GLU A 140 -12.48 -12.58 21.90
C GLU A 140 -12.58 -12.20 20.43
N GLN A 141 -13.43 -11.22 20.09
CA GLN A 141 -13.73 -10.83 18.71
C GLN A 141 -12.55 -10.21 17.97
N ILE A 142 -11.63 -9.55 18.66
CA ILE A 142 -10.39 -9.01 18.06
C ILE A 142 -9.22 -10.01 18.05
N SER A 143 -9.40 -11.22 18.61
CA SER A 143 -8.38 -12.28 18.55
C SER A 143 -8.21 -12.82 17.13
N ALA A 144 -7.06 -13.43 16.83
CA ALA A 144 -6.65 -13.78 15.46
C ALA A 144 -7.68 -14.59 14.64
N VAL A 145 -8.17 -15.71 15.17
CA VAL A 145 -9.14 -16.57 14.46
C VAL A 145 -10.58 -16.03 14.54
N PRO A 146 -11.10 -15.59 15.70
CA PRO A 146 -12.44 -15.00 15.77
C PRO A 146 -12.61 -13.78 14.87
N SER A 147 -11.60 -12.90 14.79
CA SER A 147 -11.60 -11.76 13.89
C SER A 147 -11.73 -12.20 12.42
N ALA A 148 -11.00 -13.25 12.01
CA ALA A 148 -11.12 -13.80 10.66
C ALA A 148 -12.51 -14.38 10.39
N ARG A 149 -13.12 -15.06 11.37
CA ARG A 149 -14.47 -15.60 11.24
C ARG A 149 -15.53 -14.51 11.09
N LEU A 150 -15.46 -13.44 11.88
CA LEU A 150 -16.35 -12.29 11.75
C LEU A 150 -16.18 -11.61 10.38
N THR A 151 -14.94 -11.47 9.90
CA THR A 151 -14.68 -10.96 8.56
C THR A 151 -15.24 -11.88 7.47
N LEU A 152 -15.10 -13.21 7.59
CA LEU A 152 -15.72 -14.15 6.64
C LEU A 152 -17.24 -13.97 6.58
N ARG A 153 -17.93 -13.83 7.72
CA ARG A 153 -19.38 -13.54 7.76
C ARG A 153 -19.72 -12.23 7.06
N ALA A 154 -18.93 -11.18 7.28
CA ALA A 154 -19.10 -9.93 6.55
C ALA A 154 -18.93 -10.12 5.04
N LEU A 155 -17.96 -10.93 4.60
CA LEU A 155 -17.78 -11.23 3.18
C LEU A 155 -18.96 -12.00 2.58
N GLN A 156 -19.60 -12.90 3.33
CA GLN A 156 -20.83 -13.59 2.89
C GLN A 156 -21.98 -12.61 2.58
N GLU A 157 -22.05 -11.49 3.30
CA GLU A 157 -23.07 -10.46 3.06
C GLU A 157 -22.65 -9.44 1.98
N LEU A 158 -21.35 -9.22 1.79
CA LEU A 158 -20.80 -8.21 0.87
C LEU A 158 -20.50 -8.74 -0.54
N CYS A 159 -20.35 -10.05 -0.68
CA CYS A 159 -20.06 -10.73 -1.94
C CYS A 159 -21.28 -11.54 -2.40
N THR A 160 -21.47 -11.64 -3.72
CA THR A 160 -22.49 -12.53 -4.26
C THR A 160 -21.96 -13.97 -4.37
N PRO A 161 -22.81 -15.01 -4.29
CA PRO A 161 -22.34 -16.41 -4.31
C PRO A 161 -21.53 -16.81 -5.55
N ASP A 162 -21.75 -16.14 -6.68
CA ASP A 162 -21.10 -16.38 -7.97
C ASP A 162 -19.79 -15.57 -8.16
N GLU A 163 -19.54 -14.58 -7.28
CA GLU A 163 -18.42 -13.67 -7.35
C GLU A 163 -17.09 -14.38 -7.07
N LYS A 164 -16.13 -14.23 -7.98
CA LYS A 164 -14.79 -14.82 -7.82
C LYS A 164 -13.96 -13.95 -6.89
N VAL A 165 -13.65 -14.47 -5.70
CA VAL A 165 -13.00 -13.69 -4.63
C VAL A 165 -11.53 -14.08 -4.48
N PHE A 166 -10.65 -13.08 -4.41
CA PHE A 166 -9.25 -13.23 -4.05
C PHE A 166 -8.98 -12.51 -2.72
N LEU A 167 -8.30 -13.19 -1.80
CA LEU A 167 -7.99 -12.63 -0.48
C LEU A 167 -6.55 -12.10 -0.48
N MET A 168 -6.38 -10.79 -0.31
CA MET A 168 -5.08 -10.12 -0.31
C MET A 168 -4.70 -9.67 1.11
N GLY A 169 -3.75 -10.35 1.74
CA GLY A 169 -3.29 -10.04 3.10
C GLY A 169 -1.91 -9.41 3.14
N HIS A 170 -1.76 -8.29 3.86
CA HIS A 170 -0.46 -7.70 4.18
C HIS A 170 -0.03 -8.02 5.62
N SER A 171 1.21 -8.45 5.85
CA SER A 171 1.72 -8.72 7.22
C SER A 171 0.83 -9.72 7.97
N PHE A 172 0.33 -9.38 9.16
CA PHE A 172 -0.68 -10.19 9.88
C PHE A 172 -2.02 -10.32 9.15
N GLY A 173 -2.32 -9.47 8.17
CA GLY A 173 -3.46 -9.66 7.28
C GLY A 173 -3.32 -10.91 6.41
N ALA A 174 -2.10 -11.42 6.19
CA ALA A 174 -1.87 -12.72 5.55
C ALA A 174 -2.38 -13.88 6.42
N HIS A 175 -2.20 -13.82 7.75
CA HIS A 175 -2.82 -14.78 8.67
C HIS A 175 -4.34 -14.72 8.59
N THR A 176 -4.91 -13.52 8.53
CA THR A 176 -6.36 -13.35 8.35
C THR A 176 -6.83 -13.97 7.04
N ALA A 177 -6.13 -13.75 5.92
CA ALA A 177 -6.47 -14.33 4.62
C ALA A 177 -6.45 -15.87 4.66
N LEU A 178 -5.42 -16.46 5.26
CA LEU A 178 -5.27 -17.91 5.43
C LEU A 178 -6.36 -18.49 6.34
N ASN A 179 -6.66 -17.82 7.45
CA ASN A 179 -7.75 -18.21 8.34
C ASN A 179 -9.10 -18.16 7.62
N ILE A 180 -9.40 -17.07 6.90
CA ILE A 180 -10.65 -16.96 6.12
C ILE A 180 -10.74 -18.08 5.09
N ALA A 181 -9.68 -18.33 4.31
CA ALA A 181 -9.69 -19.38 3.29
C ALA A 181 -9.94 -20.78 3.89
N ALA A 182 -9.26 -21.13 4.99
CA ALA A 182 -9.46 -22.43 5.64
C ALA A 182 -10.87 -22.55 6.27
N LEU A 183 -11.33 -21.52 7.00
CA LEU A 183 -12.67 -21.50 7.59
C LEU A 183 -13.77 -21.58 6.52
N ASN A 184 -13.54 -20.97 5.35
CA ASN A 184 -14.47 -21.02 4.24
C ASN A 184 -14.56 -22.42 3.61
N LEU A 185 -13.49 -23.22 3.65
CA LEU A 185 -13.55 -24.64 3.25
C LEU A 185 -14.42 -25.46 4.22
N ASP A 186 -14.31 -25.19 5.53
CA ASP A 186 -15.12 -25.86 6.55
C ASP A 186 -16.61 -25.48 6.45
N ASP A 187 -16.90 -24.20 6.15
CA ASP A 187 -18.25 -23.66 6.02
C ASP A 187 -18.87 -23.92 4.62
N SER A 188 -18.47 -25.00 3.93
CA SER A 188 -19.01 -25.40 2.61
C SER A 188 -18.82 -24.39 1.46
N GLY A 189 -17.81 -23.52 1.51
CA GLY A 189 -17.48 -22.62 0.40
C GLY A 189 -18.48 -21.47 0.21
N VAL A 190 -19.05 -20.97 1.30
CA VAL A 190 -19.95 -19.81 1.38
C VAL A 190 -19.49 -18.55 0.61
N VAL A 191 -18.18 -18.37 0.44
CA VAL A 191 -17.58 -17.39 -0.50
C VAL A 191 -16.75 -18.15 -1.53
N ASP A 192 -16.89 -17.83 -2.82
CA ASP A 192 -16.12 -18.50 -3.88
C ASP A 192 -14.67 -17.97 -3.97
N VAL A 193 -13.84 -18.37 -3.01
CA VAL A 193 -12.42 -17.99 -2.91
C VAL A 193 -11.60 -18.73 -3.98
N LYS A 194 -10.97 -17.96 -4.88
CA LYS A 194 -10.15 -18.46 -6.00
C LYS A 194 -8.65 -18.35 -5.78
N GLY A 195 -8.18 -17.54 -4.83
CA GLY A 195 -6.76 -17.44 -4.56
C GLY A 195 -6.38 -16.53 -3.41
N LEU A 196 -5.13 -16.68 -2.98
CA LEU A 196 -4.49 -15.93 -1.90
C LEU A 196 -3.38 -15.03 -2.46
N VAL A 197 -3.37 -13.75 -2.08
CA VAL A 197 -2.27 -12.83 -2.36
C VAL A 197 -1.64 -12.41 -1.02
N LEU A 198 -0.43 -12.87 -0.73
CA LEU A 198 0.23 -12.66 0.55
C LEU A 198 1.42 -11.71 0.40
N LEU A 199 1.32 -10.52 0.97
CA LEU A 199 2.27 -9.41 0.81
C LEU A 199 3.04 -9.15 2.11
N ALA A 200 4.37 -9.23 2.07
CA ALA A 200 5.24 -9.17 3.25
C ALA A 200 4.64 -9.97 4.44
N PRO A 201 4.26 -11.24 4.24
CA PRO A 201 3.37 -11.94 5.14
C PRO A 201 4.02 -12.29 6.47
N ALA A 202 3.22 -12.28 7.55
CA ALA A 202 3.54 -13.07 8.73
C ALA A 202 3.41 -14.56 8.37
N GLY A 203 4.38 -15.38 8.78
CA GLY A 203 4.44 -16.80 8.40
C GLY A 203 4.01 -17.76 9.51
N CYS A 204 4.47 -19.00 9.41
CA CYS A 204 4.14 -20.11 10.31
C CYS A 204 4.99 -20.16 11.60
N ARG A 205 5.76 -19.09 11.87
CA ARG A 205 6.60 -18.96 13.06
C ARG A 205 6.71 -17.50 13.50
N PRO A 206 7.04 -17.24 14.78
CA PRO A 206 7.23 -15.87 15.26
C PRO A 206 8.44 -15.22 14.55
N HIS A 207 8.26 -13.96 14.16
CA HIS A 207 9.33 -13.08 13.70
C HIS A 207 10.07 -12.46 14.90
N ARG A 208 11.33 -12.03 14.75
CA ARG A 208 12.19 -11.56 15.88
C ARG A 208 11.57 -10.46 16.74
N VAL A 209 10.72 -9.61 16.15
CA VAL A 209 10.05 -8.52 16.87
C VAL A 209 8.85 -9.02 17.70
N LEU A 210 8.23 -10.13 17.28
CA LEU A 210 7.19 -10.78 18.07
C LEU A 210 7.83 -11.68 19.12
N ARG A 211 7.60 -11.36 20.39
CA ARG A 211 8.04 -12.19 21.51
C ARG A 211 6.81 -12.85 22.14
N PRO A 212 6.50 -14.12 21.81
CA PRO A 212 5.19 -14.71 22.12
C PRO A 212 4.84 -14.67 23.62
N LYS A 213 5.79 -14.91 24.52
CA LYS A 213 5.56 -14.90 25.96
C LYS A 213 5.24 -13.50 26.48
N GLU A 214 6.00 -12.50 26.04
CA GLU A 214 5.80 -11.11 26.42
C GLU A 214 4.52 -10.53 25.81
N THR A 215 4.20 -10.87 24.56
CA THR A 215 2.94 -10.46 23.94
C THR A 215 1.75 -11.13 24.61
N ALA A 216 1.83 -12.41 24.98
CA ALA A 216 0.79 -13.10 25.74
C ALA A 216 0.57 -12.44 27.12
N LEU A 217 1.65 -12.14 27.84
CA LEU A 217 1.57 -11.40 29.10
C LEU A 217 0.92 -10.01 28.90
N ALA A 218 1.25 -9.30 27.82
CA ALA A 218 0.63 -8.02 27.52
C ALA A 218 -0.89 -8.17 27.27
N VAL A 219 -1.32 -9.25 26.62
CA VAL A 219 -2.75 -9.58 26.44
C VAL A 219 -3.42 -9.90 27.78
N ASP A 220 -2.77 -10.66 28.66
CA ASP A 220 -3.31 -10.96 29.99
C ASP A 220 -3.45 -9.69 30.85
N LEU A 221 -2.48 -8.77 30.76
CA LEU A 221 -2.55 -7.47 31.42
C LEU A 221 -3.67 -6.59 30.85
N LEU A 222 -3.87 -6.61 29.53
CA LEU A 222 -5.00 -5.92 28.90
C LEU A 222 -6.36 -6.48 29.36
N ARG A 223 -6.43 -7.78 29.65
CA ARG A 223 -7.61 -8.48 30.19
C ARG A 223 -7.74 -8.38 31.71
N SER A 224 -6.84 -7.68 32.39
CA SER A 224 -6.83 -7.61 33.84
C SER A 224 -8.11 -6.98 34.40
N SER A 225 -8.67 -7.58 35.45
CA SER A 225 -9.75 -6.99 36.24
C SER A 225 -9.30 -5.81 37.11
N ASN A 226 -7.98 -5.54 37.18
CA ASN A 226 -7.45 -4.37 37.88
C ASN A 226 -7.70 -3.10 37.06
N ALA A 227 -8.56 -2.22 37.58
CA ALA A 227 -8.99 -1.00 36.90
C ALA A 227 -7.86 0.01 36.58
N VAL A 228 -6.73 -0.04 37.29
CA VAL A 228 -5.56 0.81 36.99
C VAL A 228 -4.81 0.22 35.80
N VAL A 229 -4.56 -1.09 35.81
CA VAL A 229 -3.88 -1.79 34.71
C VAL A 229 -4.71 -1.69 33.42
N ALA A 230 -6.02 -1.97 33.50
CA ALA A 230 -6.92 -1.90 32.35
C ALA A 230 -6.98 -0.51 31.69
N ARG A 231 -6.79 0.58 32.46
CA ARG A 231 -6.73 1.95 31.91
C ARG A 231 -5.36 2.32 31.37
N ALA A 232 -4.28 1.82 31.98
CA ALA A 232 -2.91 2.16 31.60
C ALA A 232 -2.45 1.41 30.33
N MET A 233 -2.81 0.14 30.18
CA MET A 233 -2.31 -0.72 29.10
C MET A 233 -2.67 -0.24 27.68
N PRO A 234 -3.90 0.24 27.39
CA PRO A 234 -4.21 0.80 26.08
C PRO A 234 -3.38 2.04 25.73
N LEU A 235 -3.07 2.90 26.72
CA LEU A 235 -2.22 4.06 26.52
C LEU A 235 -0.77 3.65 26.25
N ALA A 236 -0.27 2.66 27.00
CA ALA A 236 1.05 2.08 26.76
C ALA A 236 1.15 1.46 25.36
N ALA A 237 0.11 0.74 24.91
CA ALA A 237 0.03 0.21 23.55
C ALA A 237 0.12 1.32 22.50
N LYS A 238 -0.66 2.39 22.64
CA LYS A 238 -0.59 3.55 21.74
C LYS A 238 0.80 4.18 21.73
N LEU A 239 1.44 4.36 22.88
CA LEU A 239 2.80 4.93 22.96
C LEU A 239 3.84 4.03 22.28
N LEU A 240 3.78 2.72 22.51
CA LEU A 240 4.66 1.75 21.85
C LEU A 240 4.59 1.87 20.32
N TYR A 241 3.39 1.82 19.75
CA TYR A 241 3.23 1.87 18.30
C TYR A 241 3.59 3.23 17.68
N THR A 242 3.20 4.32 18.35
CA THR A 242 3.41 5.66 17.77
C THR A 242 4.83 6.17 17.97
N LYS A 243 5.46 5.92 19.13
CA LYS A 243 6.78 6.47 19.46
C LYS A 243 7.93 5.52 19.15
N MET A 244 7.74 4.21 19.27
CA MET A 244 8.82 3.24 19.02
C MET A 244 8.74 2.64 17.62
N LEU A 245 7.54 2.35 17.12
CA LEU A 245 7.35 1.70 15.82
C LEU A 245 6.97 2.68 14.69
N GLY A 246 6.77 3.95 15.03
CA GLY A 246 6.56 5.03 14.05
C GLY A 246 5.28 4.91 13.23
N PHE A 247 4.21 4.38 13.83
CA PHE A 247 2.85 4.41 13.30
C PHE A 247 2.22 5.80 13.53
N SER A 248 1.21 6.16 12.74
CA SER A 248 0.43 7.41 12.95
C SER A 248 -0.16 7.40 14.36
N SER A 249 -0.30 8.58 14.97
CA SER A 249 -0.94 8.80 16.28
C SER A 249 -2.44 9.13 16.21
N ASP A 250 -3.01 9.18 15.01
CA ASP A 250 -4.37 9.69 14.75
C ASP A 250 -5.45 8.71 15.23
N PHE A 251 -5.11 7.44 15.38
CA PHE A 251 -6.04 6.40 15.82
C PHE A 251 -6.19 6.36 17.35
N PRO A 252 -7.36 5.93 17.87
CA PRO A 252 -7.57 5.73 19.30
C PRO A 252 -6.71 4.58 19.85
N ALA A 253 -6.57 4.50 21.18
CA ALA A 253 -5.80 3.45 21.83
C ALA A 253 -6.30 2.02 21.50
N SER A 254 -7.61 1.84 21.35
CA SER A 254 -8.26 0.57 20.99
C SER A 254 -7.73 -0.04 19.69
N HIS A 255 -7.41 0.80 18.70
CA HIS A 255 -6.83 0.37 17.43
C HIS A 255 -5.49 -0.38 17.61
N TYR A 256 -4.63 0.12 18.51
CA TYR A 256 -3.35 -0.51 18.80
C TYR A 256 -3.51 -1.72 19.71
N VAL A 257 -4.49 -1.70 20.62
CA VAL A 257 -4.86 -2.87 21.43
C VAL A 257 -5.27 -4.03 20.54
N ALA A 258 -6.11 -3.81 19.52
CA ALA A 258 -6.46 -4.83 18.54
C ALA A 258 -5.22 -5.41 17.84
N GLY A 259 -4.24 -4.57 17.51
CA GLY A 259 -2.94 -5.00 16.97
C GLY A 259 -2.18 -5.95 17.91
N ILE A 260 -2.05 -5.59 19.19
CA ILE A 260 -1.38 -6.44 20.20
C ILE A 260 -2.13 -7.75 20.42
N VAL A 261 -3.45 -7.67 20.62
CA VAL A 261 -4.26 -8.85 20.91
C VAL A 261 -4.23 -9.82 19.74
N ARG A 262 -4.32 -9.32 18.51
CA ARG A 262 -4.20 -10.19 17.33
C ARG A 262 -2.84 -10.86 17.25
N ALA A 263 -1.75 -10.10 17.38
CA ALA A 263 -0.40 -10.66 17.35
C ALA A 263 -0.12 -11.63 18.52
N GLY A 264 -0.68 -11.36 19.70
CA GLY A 264 -0.52 -12.18 20.92
C GLY A 264 -1.40 -13.42 20.99
N THR A 265 -2.47 -13.46 20.19
CA THR A 265 -3.40 -14.60 20.12
C THR A 265 -3.22 -15.44 18.86
N THR A 266 -2.23 -15.10 18.02
CA THR A 266 -1.82 -15.96 16.90
C THR A 266 -1.27 -17.28 17.42
N ASP A 267 -1.94 -18.36 17.05
CA ASP A 267 -1.40 -19.72 17.16
C ASP A 267 -0.78 -20.12 15.81
N PHE A 268 0.55 -20.24 15.80
CA PHE A 268 1.32 -20.57 14.60
C PHE A 268 1.08 -22.00 14.09
N GLN A 269 0.68 -22.92 14.97
CA GLN A 269 0.30 -24.27 14.57
C GLN A 269 -1.04 -24.23 13.83
N VAL A 270 -1.99 -23.41 14.30
CA VAL A 270 -3.26 -23.19 13.60
C VAL A 270 -3.01 -22.58 12.21
N ILE A 271 -2.14 -21.58 12.10
CA ILE A 271 -1.75 -21.02 10.79
C ILE A 271 -1.16 -22.10 9.89
N THR A 272 -0.25 -22.92 10.40
CA THR A 272 0.35 -24.03 9.65
C THR A 272 -0.71 -25.00 9.14
N ASN A 273 -1.69 -25.34 9.97
CA ASN A 273 -2.79 -26.23 9.60
C ASN A 273 -3.68 -25.60 8.52
N HIS A 274 -4.02 -24.31 8.64
CA HIS A 274 -4.83 -23.59 7.65
C HIS A 274 -4.13 -23.45 6.29
N VAL A 275 -2.81 -23.20 6.26
CA VAL A 275 -2.03 -23.20 5.02
C VAL A 275 -2.07 -24.58 4.37
N ARG A 276 -1.90 -25.66 5.15
CA ARG A 276 -1.96 -27.04 4.63
C ARG A 276 -3.34 -27.41 4.11
N ALA A 277 -4.41 -26.99 4.79
CA ALA A 277 -5.78 -27.25 4.36
C ALA A 277 -6.11 -26.60 3.00
N THR A 278 -5.55 -25.42 2.75
CA THR A 278 -5.77 -24.66 1.50
C THR A 278 -4.79 -25.02 0.38
N LYS A 279 -3.73 -25.78 0.68
CA LYS A 279 -2.62 -26.08 -0.23
C LYS A 279 -3.05 -26.74 -1.54
N ALA A 280 -4.07 -27.60 -1.51
CA ALA A 280 -4.49 -28.37 -2.68
C ALA A 280 -5.46 -27.63 -3.60
N SER A 281 -6.19 -26.63 -3.08
CA SER A 281 -7.33 -26.02 -3.78
C SER A 281 -7.20 -24.52 -4.02
N THR A 282 -6.30 -23.84 -3.32
CA THR A 282 -6.24 -22.38 -3.31
C THR A 282 -4.89 -21.89 -3.84
N PRO A 283 -4.78 -21.58 -5.15
CA PRO A 283 -3.64 -20.88 -5.73
C PRO A 283 -3.13 -19.72 -4.88
N SER A 284 -1.82 -19.49 -4.90
CA SER A 284 -1.21 -18.44 -4.08
C SER A 284 -0.17 -17.61 -4.82
N PHE A 285 -0.25 -16.31 -4.62
CA PHE A 285 0.75 -15.31 -4.98
C PHE A 285 1.43 -14.86 -3.70
N LEU A 286 2.77 -14.84 -3.66
CA LEU A 286 3.52 -14.29 -2.55
C LEU A 286 4.53 -13.25 -3.02
N ALA A 287 4.60 -12.13 -2.31
CA ALA A 287 5.65 -11.15 -2.52
C ALA A 287 6.17 -10.58 -1.20
N TRP A 288 7.47 -10.33 -1.12
CA TRP A 288 8.12 -9.75 0.07
C TRP A 288 9.33 -8.91 -0.34
N SER A 289 9.89 -8.17 0.62
CA SER A 289 11.17 -7.48 0.46
C SER A 289 12.26 -8.26 1.18
N THR A 290 13.40 -8.51 0.53
CA THR A 290 14.63 -9.05 1.15
C THR A 290 15.22 -8.12 2.21
N ARG A 291 14.79 -6.85 2.23
CA ARG A 291 15.15 -5.81 3.21
C ARG A 291 13.98 -5.40 4.10
N ASP A 292 13.05 -6.31 4.35
CA ASP A 292 11.96 -6.07 5.29
C ASP A 292 12.51 -5.92 6.73
N GLU A 293 12.14 -4.84 7.42
CA GLU A 293 12.67 -4.52 8.74
C GLU A 293 12.05 -5.36 9.87
N TYR A 294 10.92 -6.01 9.59
CA TYR A 294 10.12 -6.74 10.58
C TYR A 294 10.01 -8.24 10.31
N MET A 295 9.95 -8.62 9.03
CA MET A 295 9.80 -10.02 8.59
C MET A 295 11.11 -10.50 7.96
N GLU A 296 11.78 -11.43 8.65
CA GLU A 296 12.99 -12.05 8.12
C GLU A 296 12.68 -12.87 6.87
N GLU A 297 13.55 -12.82 5.86
CA GLU A 297 13.35 -13.45 4.54
C GLU A 297 12.93 -14.94 4.62
N ALA A 298 13.49 -15.69 5.56
CA ALA A 298 13.14 -17.09 5.73
C ALA A 298 11.66 -17.32 6.14
N ILE A 299 10.92 -16.30 6.60
CA ILE A 299 9.50 -16.41 7.00
C ILE A 299 8.59 -16.50 5.76
N PRO A 300 8.60 -15.52 4.84
CA PRO A 300 7.84 -15.63 3.61
C PRO A 300 8.33 -16.78 2.71
N GLU A 301 9.62 -17.16 2.75
CA GLU A 301 10.13 -18.34 2.03
C GLU A 301 9.53 -19.66 2.54
N GLU A 302 9.50 -19.85 3.87
CA GLU A 302 8.87 -21.01 4.49
C GLU A 302 7.37 -21.07 4.14
N LEU A 303 6.68 -19.93 4.27
CA LEU A 303 5.26 -19.84 3.93
C LEU A 303 5.02 -20.15 2.44
N ALA A 304 5.86 -19.61 1.55
CA ALA A 304 5.79 -19.83 0.10
C ALA A 304 5.89 -21.31 -0.29
N ALA A 305 6.71 -22.08 0.42
CA ALA A 305 6.88 -23.51 0.22
C ALA A 305 5.69 -24.34 0.75
N LEU A 306 4.99 -23.82 1.77
CA LEU A 306 3.81 -24.47 2.34
C LEU A 306 2.53 -24.19 1.54
N CYS A 307 2.40 -23.01 0.93
CA CYS A 307 1.24 -22.65 0.11
C CYS A 307 1.15 -23.43 -1.21
N HIS A 308 0.00 -23.33 -1.88
CA HIS A 308 -0.23 -23.92 -3.21
C HIS A 308 0.84 -23.45 -4.22
N PRO A 309 1.47 -24.35 -4.99
CA PRO A 309 2.61 -24.00 -5.83
C PRO A 309 2.26 -23.10 -7.02
N PHE A 310 1.03 -23.19 -7.54
CA PHE A 310 0.56 -22.31 -8.62
C PHE A 310 0.46 -20.86 -8.17
N GLY A 311 1.37 -20.04 -8.69
CA GLY A 311 1.37 -18.58 -8.61
C GLY A 311 2.75 -18.00 -8.31
N PRO A 312 2.95 -16.70 -8.54
CA PRO A 312 4.26 -16.05 -8.40
C PRO A 312 4.82 -16.10 -6.97
N ARG A 313 6.15 -16.15 -6.86
CA ARG A 313 6.92 -15.89 -5.64
C ARG A 313 7.92 -14.78 -5.93
N ILE A 314 7.68 -13.57 -5.42
CA ILE A 314 8.45 -12.39 -5.79
C ILE A 314 9.21 -11.83 -4.58
N ALA A 315 10.53 -11.88 -4.63
CA ALA A 315 11.40 -11.24 -3.64
C ALA A 315 11.94 -9.92 -4.20
N PHE A 316 11.51 -8.80 -3.63
CA PHE A 316 12.04 -7.48 -3.99
C PHE A 316 13.36 -7.22 -3.24
N THR A 317 14.37 -6.71 -3.95
CA THR A 317 15.65 -6.30 -3.32
C THR A 317 15.55 -5.06 -2.41
N GLY A 318 14.38 -4.42 -2.37
CA GLY A 318 14.05 -3.27 -1.52
C GLY A 318 12.54 -3.10 -1.37
N GLY A 319 12.11 -2.00 -0.76
CA GLY A 319 10.69 -1.66 -0.56
C GLY A 319 10.24 -1.74 0.89
N GLY A 320 11.07 -2.31 1.76
CA GLY A 320 10.80 -2.49 3.19
C GLY A 320 9.55 -3.33 3.45
N HIS A 321 9.00 -3.22 4.65
CA HIS A 321 7.81 -4.01 5.03
C HIS A 321 6.51 -3.63 4.30
N ASN A 322 6.43 -2.43 3.72
CA ASN A 322 5.19 -1.90 3.14
C ASN A 322 5.22 -1.96 1.62
N ILE A 323 5.51 -3.13 1.04
CA ILE A 323 5.60 -3.31 -0.42
C ILE A 323 4.31 -2.95 -1.17
N GLN A 324 3.14 -3.09 -0.54
CA GLN A 324 1.85 -2.64 -1.08
C GLN A 324 1.76 -1.12 -1.26
N LYS A 325 2.71 -0.36 -0.69
CA LYS A 325 2.85 1.10 -0.84
C LYS A 325 4.02 1.46 -1.74
N THR A 326 5.14 0.75 -1.63
CA THR A 326 6.39 1.08 -2.31
C THR A 326 6.58 0.37 -3.65
N ARG A 327 5.81 -0.69 -3.92
CA ARG A 327 5.85 -1.52 -5.14
C ARG A 327 4.46 -1.72 -5.75
N ALA A 328 3.54 -0.79 -5.50
CA ALA A 328 2.14 -0.92 -5.87
C ALA A 328 1.91 -1.11 -7.38
N ASP A 329 2.71 -0.45 -8.22
CA ASP A 329 2.68 -0.56 -9.69
C ASP A 329 3.03 -1.98 -10.18
N VAL A 330 4.14 -2.53 -9.70
CA VAL A 330 4.58 -3.88 -10.03
C VAL A 330 3.58 -4.89 -9.47
N LEU A 331 3.21 -4.76 -8.20
CA LEU A 331 2.23 -5.64 -7.56
C LEU A 331 0.89 -5.66 -8.29
N ALA A 332 0.34 -4.50 -8.67
CA ALA A 332 -0.92 -4.45 -9.41
C ALA A 332 -0.85 -5.25 -10.72
N ARG A 333 0.22 -5.04 -11.50
CA ARG A 333 0.40 -5.73 -12.79
C ARG A 333 0.54 -7.25 -12.59
N GLU A 334 1.44 -7.69 -11.71
CA GLU A 334 1.70 -9.12 -11.52
C GLU A 334 0.49 -9.84 -10.91
N VAL A 335 -0.22 -9.19 -9.98
CA VAL A 335 -1.48 -9.72 -9.42
C VAL A 335 -2.56 -9.80 -10.50
N GLY A 336 -2.68 -8.79 -11.37
CA GLY A 336 -3.66 -8.81 -12.47
C GLY A 336 -3.42 -9.95 -13.47
N VAL A 337 -2.17 -10.14 -13.88
CA VAL A 337 -1.77 -11.27 -14.75
C VAL A 337 -2.11 -12.60 -14.08
N TRP A 338 -1.70 -12.77 -12.82
CA TRP A 338 -1.94 -14.01 -12.10
C TRP A 338 -3.43 -14.30 -11.87
N ILE A 339 -4.25 -13.30 -11.53
CA ILE A 339 -5.71 -13.47 -11.38
C ILE A 339 -6.34 -13.93 -12.70
N ARG A 340 -5.96 -13.30 -13.81
CA ARG A 340 -6.44 -13.72 -15.14
C ARG A 340 -6.11 -15.18 -15.39
N ASP A 341 -4.87 -15.58 -15.12
CA ASP A 341 -4.42 -16.96 -15.38
C ASP A 341 -5.16 -17.95 -14.47
N VAL A 342 -5.39 -17.64 -13.18
CA VAL A 342 -6.21 -18.45 -12.26
C VAL A 342 -7.65 -18.63 -12.78
N LEU A 343 -8.24 -17.60 -13.38
CA LEU A 343 -9.63 -17.63 -13.84
C LEU A 343 -9.80 -18.28 -15.23
N LEU A 344 -8.74 -18.33 -16.04
CA LEU A 344 -8.76 -18.91 -17.38
C LEU A 344 -8.24 -20.36 -17.42
N CYS A 345 -7.33 -20.74 -16.52
CA CYS A 345 -6.84 -22.12 -16.42
C CYS A 345 -7.92 -23.04 -15.81
N ARG A 346 -8.20 -24.15 -16.49
CA ARG A 346 -9.21 -25.13 -16.06
C ARG A 346 -8.66 -26.24 -15.16
N ASP A 347 -7.36 -26.56 -15.28
CA ASP A 347 -6.73 -27.65 -14.54
C ASP A 347 -5.38 -27.17 -13.97
N PHE A 348 -5.26 -27.13 -12.64
CA PHE A 348 -4.01 -26.78 -11.93
C PHE A 348 -3.02 -27.95 -11.84
N GLU A 349 -3.38 -29.12 -12.39
CA GLU A 349 -2.66 -30.38 -12.18
C GLU A 349 -1.46 -30.59 -13.12
N ASP A 350 -1.43 -29.96 -14.30
CA ASP A 350 -0.45 -30.29 -15.36
C ASP A 350 0.83 -29.44 -15.40
N GLU A 351 0.92 -28.34 -14.63
CA GLU A 351 2.14 -27.51 -14.55
C GLU A 351 2.59 -27.26 -13.09
N VAL A 352 2.79 -28.33 -12.31
CA VAL A 352 3.50 -28.21 -11.03
C VAL A 352 5.01 -28.06 -11.28
N ARG A 353 5.44 -26.87 -11.72
CA ARG A 353 6.83 -26.46 -11.55
C ARG A 353 7.04 -26.10 -10.08
N SER A 354 8.15 -26.54 -9.49
CA SER A 354 8.53 -26.09 -8.15
C SER A 354 8.50 -24.55 -8.12
N PRO A 355 7.86 -23.91 -7.13
CA PRO A 355 7.72 -22.47 -7.10
C PRO A 355 9.12 -21.83 -7.06
N GLN A 356 9.53 -21.22 -8.16
CA GLN A 356 10.80 -20.48 -8.25
C GLN A 356 10.60 -19.06 -7.72
N ILE A 357 11.50 -18.64 -6.83
CA ILE A 357 11.52 -17.28 -6.31
C ILE A 357 12.14 -16.37 -7.36
N GLN A 358 11.35 -15.45 -7.89
CA GLN A 358 11.80 -14.39 -8.79
C GLN A 358 12.31 -13.21 -7.97
N VAL A 359 13.58 -12.87 -8.11
CA VAL A 359 14.17 -11.70 -7.47
C VAL A 359 14.01 -10.48 -8.38
N LEU A 360 13.29 -9.45 -7.91
CA LEU A 360 13.07 -8.21 -8.65
C LEU A 360 13.85 -7.02 -8.05
N PRO A 361 14.42 -6.14 -8.89
CA PRO A 361 15.16 -4.98 -8.42
C PRO A 361 14.27 -3.94 -7.73
N CYS A 362 14.86 -3.15 -6.84
CA CYS A 362 14.24 -2.07 -6.08
C CYS A 362 13.64 -0.95 -6.96
N CYS A 363 14.19 -0.77 -8.16
CA CYS A 363 13.71 0.20 -9.12
C CYS A 363 13.10 -0.54 -10.31
N SER A 364 11.83 -0.28 -10.62
CA SER A 364 11.37 -0.24 -12.00
C SER A 364 11.96 0.99 -12.70
N SER A 365 13.29 1.16 -12.65
CA SER A 365 13.93 1.72 -13.83
C SER A 365 13.79 0.62 -14.85
N THR A 366 12.91 0.83 -15.83
CA THR A 366 13.15 0.30 -17.16
C THR A 366 14.67 0.29 -17.37
N PRO A 367 15.30 -0.86 -17.68
CA PRO A 367 16.69 -0.81 -18.14
C PRO A 367 16.72 0.23 -19.27
N PRO A 368 17.79 1.05 -19.40
CA PRO A 368 17.88 1.95 -20.53
C PRO A 368 17.59 1.08 -21.75
N PRO A 369 16.58 1.45 -22.54
CA PRO A 369 16.08 0.56 -23.56
C PRO A 369 17.25 0.19 -24.47
N PRO A 370 17.30 -1.04 -25.00
CA PRO A 370 18.37 -1.46 -25.90
C PRO A 370 18.55 -0.36 -26.95
N LYS A 371 19.80 -0.09 -27.36
CA LYS A 371 20.25 1.03 -28.22
C LYS A 371 19.27 1.49 -29.32
N ARG A 372 18.37 0.62 -29.79
CA ARG A 372 17.21 0.89 -30.65
C ARG A 372 16.22 1.99 -30.18
N GLN A 373 16.06 2.33 -28.90
CA GLN A 373 15.15 3.45 -28.52
C GLN A 373 15.82 4.82 -28.46
N ARG A 374 17.16 4.93 -28.47
CA ARG A 374 17.80 6.22 -28.76
C ARG A 374 17.46 6.69 -30.17
N GLU A 375 17.20 5.76 -31.08
CA GLU A 375 16.67 6.01 -32.44
C GLU A 375 15.14 6.20 -32.46
N ALA A 376 14.41 5.93 -31.37
CA ALA A 376 12.96 6.16 -31.30
C ALA A 376 12.60 7.54 -30.72
N LEU A 377 13.51 8.15 -29.93
CA LEU A 377 13.36 9.52 -29.44
C LEU A 377 13.82 10.58 -30.46
N THR A 378 14.45 10.19 -31.57
CA THR A 378 14.85 11.09 -32.67
C THR A 378 13.68 11.61 -33.51
N HIS A 379 12.44 11.39 -33.08
CA HIS A 379 11.23 11.84 -33.78
C HIS A 379 10.28 12.67 -32.89
N ILE A 380 10.60 12.86 -31.61
CA ILE A 380 9.73 13.62 -30.68
C ILE A 380 10.28 15.05 -30.56
N PRO A 381 9.62 16.08 -31.12
CA PRO A 381 10.04 17.46 -30.97
C PRO A 381 10.03 17.88 -29.50
N ALA A 382 11.02 18.68 -29.10
CA ALA A 382 11.17 19.14 -27.71
C ALA A 382 10.87 20.63 -27.59
N PHE A 383 10.12 21.01 -26.55
CA PHE A 383 9.96 22.40 -26.13
C PHE A 383 10.91 22.66 -24.97
N SER A 384 11.77 23.68 -25.08
CA SER A 384 12.71 24.06 -24.02
C SER A 384 12.46 25.49 -23.57
N ALA A 385 12.38 25.71 -22.27
CA ALA A 385 12.37 27.04 -21.68
C ALA A 385 13.36 27.12 -20.52
N LEU A 386 14.19 28.16 -20.50
CA LEU A 386 15.18 28.38 -19.45
C LEU A 386 15.22 29.85 -19.02
N ALA A 387 15.67 30.10 -17.79
CA ALA A 387 15.93 31.44 -17.28
C ALA A 387 17.43 31.61 -17.02
N LYS A 388 18.01 32.74 -17.46
CA LYS A 388 19.46 33.00 -17.32
C LYS A 388 19.89 33.26 -15.88
N ASP A 389 18.97 33.71 -15.04
CA ASP A 389 19.18 33.99 -13.62
C ASP A 389 18.91 32.79 -12.71
N ASP A 390 18.88 31.56 -13.24
CA ASP A 390 18.77 30.35 -12.43
C ASP A 390 20.07 30.12 -11.63
N VAL A 391 19.98 30.27 -10.31
CA VAL A 391 21.09 30.05 -9.37
C VAL A 391 21.40 28.58 -9.12
N HIS A 392 20.52 27.66 -9.54
CA HIS A 392 20.68 26.22 -9.34
C HIS A 392 21.21 25.49 -10.58
N ILE A 393 21.09 26.09 -11.77
CA ILE A 393 21.56 25.49 -13.02
C ILE A 393 22.26 26.57 -13.85
N GLU A 394 23.55 26.38 -14.10
CA GLU A 394 24.33 27.30 -14.95
C GLU A 394 23.71 27.39 -16.36
N GLU A 395 23.68 28.60 -16.91
CA GLU A 395 23.10 28.89 -18.23
C GLU A 395 23.71 28.00 -19.32
N GLU A 396 25.02 27.75 -19.25
CA GLU A 396 25.74 26.91 -20.21
C GLU A 396 25.22 25.46 -20.24
N ILE A 397 24.88 24.90 -19.07
CA ILE A 397 24.32 23.54 -18.94
C ILE A 397 22.93 23.50 -19.58
N SER A 398 22.08 24.48 -19.28
CA SER A 398 20.73 24.59 -19.84
C SER A 398 20.75 24.76 -21.37
N LEU A 399 21.66 25.58 -21.88
CA LEU A 399 21.87 25.78 -23.31
C LEU A 399 22.39 24.51 -23.99
N LYS A 400 23.29 23.77 -23.33
CA LYS A 400 23.81 22.49 -23.85
C LYS A 400 22.70 21.45 -23.95
N VAL A 401 21.91 21.26 -22.88
CA VAL A 401 20.76 20.34 -22.88
C VAL A 401 19.73 20.73 -23.95
N SER A 402 19.46 22.02 -24.11
CA SER A 402 18.52 22.50 -25.14
C SER A 402 19.04 22.29 -26.58
N LYS A 403 20.35 22.41 -26.80
CA LYS A 403 21.00 22.12 -28.09
C LYS A 403 21.02 20.63 -28.42
N GLU A 404 21.24 19.79 -27.41
CA GLU A 404 21.26 18.32 -27.55
C GLU A 404 19.84 17.72 -27.64
N SER A 405 18.80 18.48 -27.28
CA SER A 405 17.39 18.08 -27.43
C SER A 405 16.88 18.23 -28.86
N HIS A 406 15.88 17.42 -29.23
CA HIS A 406 15.28 17.41 -30.58
C HIS A 406 14.73 18.80 -30.98
N PRO A 407 14.81 19.20 -32.26
CA PRO A 407 14.27 20.48 -32.72
C PRO A 407 12.83 20.76 -32.26
N GLY A 408 12.64 21.96 -31.73
CA GLY A 408 11.37 22.55 -31.35
C GLY A 408 11.58 23.94 -30.73
N PRO A 409 10.52 24.60 -30.25
CA PRO A 409 10.63 25.97 -29.74
C PRO A 409 11.55 26.05 -28.52
N ARG A 410 12.38 27.10 -28.50
CA ARG A 410 13.33 27.38 -27.43
C ARG A 410 13.13 28.80 -26.94
N SER A 411 12.82 28.95 -25.67
CA SER A 411 12.55 30.24 -25.05
C SER A 411 13.54 30.48 -23.93
N THR A 412 14.22 31.62 -24.01
CA THR A 412 15.24 32.01 -23.03
C THR A 412 14.78 33.31 -22.39
N PHE A 413 14.65 33.32 -21.08
CA PHE A 413 14.17 34.48 -20.32
C PHE A 413 15.31 35.06 -19.50
N ASP A 414 15.46 36.38 -19.48
CA ASP A 414 16.50 37.02 -18.65
C ASP A 414 16.20 36.93 -17.15
N LYS A 415 14.91 36.74 -16.78
CA LYS A 415 14.47 36.58 -15.38
C LYS A 415 13.40 35.51 -15.22
N GLY A 416 13.56 34.65 -14.22
CA GLY A 416 12.61 33.60 -13.83
C GLY A 416 13.16 32.54 -12.86
N GLY A 417 14.49 32.48 -12.68
CA GLY A 417 15.16 31.50 -11.82
C GLY A 417 14.74 30.04 -12.10
N HIS A 418 14.94 29.17 -11.10
CA HIS A 418 14.57 27.76 -11.16
C HIS A 418 13.05 27.47 -11.25
N THR A 419 12.23 28.52 -11.23
CA THR A 419 10.77 28.40 -11.29
C THR A 419 10.19 29.18 -12.47
N VAL A 420 10.93 29.24 -13.58
CA VAL A 420 10.51 29.91 -14.82
C VAL A 420 9.12 29.47 -15.30
N GLN A 421 8.73 28.22 -15.08
CA GLN A 421 7.41 27.67 -15.35
C GLN A 421 6.27 28.30 -14.54
N LYS A 422 6.57 28.84 -13.36
CA LYS A 422 5.61 29.56 -12.51
C LYS A 422 5.62 31.06 -12.83
N ILE A 423 6.81 31.64 -12.99
CA ILE A 423 6.99 33.10 -13.13
C ILE A 423 6.63 33.58 -14.55
N ARG A 424 6.82 32.73 -15.57
CA ARG A 424 6.50 33.03 -16.98
C ARG A 424 5.37 32.16 -17.52
N ALA A 425 4.50 31.67 -16.63
CA ALA A 425 3.43 30.74 -16.98
C ALA A 425 2.52 31.28 -18.09
N ASP A 426 2.25 32.58 -18.09
CA ASP A 426 1.46 33.29 -19.10
C ASP A 426 2.10 33.22 -20.50
N LYS A 427 3.41 33.52 -20.60
CA LYS A 427 4.15 33.48 -21.86
C LYS A 427 4.37 32.05 -22.34
N LEU A 428 4.71 31.15 -21.43
CA LEU A 428 4.90 29.74 -21.73
C LEU A 428 3.60 29.10 -22.21
N ALA A 429 2.45 29.43 -21.61
CA ALA A 429 1.17 28.90 -22.05
C ALA A 429 0.83 29.30 -23.50
N VAL A 430 1.16 30.54 -23.91
CA VAL A 430 0.95 30.99 -25.29
C VAL A 430 1.83 30.23 -26.27
N GLU A 431 3.13 30.11 -25.97
CA GLU A 431 4.08 29.41 -26.84
C GLU A 431 3.80 27.91 -26.92
N LEU A 432 3.48 27.28 -25.79
CA LEU A 432 3.11 25.87 -25.74
C LEU A 432 1.83 25.61 -26.54
N LYS A 433 0.85 26.52 -26.46
CA LYS A 433 -0.39 26.45 -27.24
C LYS A 433 -0.13 26.54 -28.73
N LEU A 434 0.73 27.46 -29.17
CA LEU A 434 1.11 27.61 -30.58
C LEU A 434 1.89 26.38 -31.07
N TRP A 435 2.77 25.85 -30.25
CA TRP A 435 3.56 24.65 -30.57
C TRP A 435 2.69 23.42 -30.72
N VAL A 436 1.82 23.14 -29.73
CA VAL A 436 0.87 22.03 -29.76
C VAL A 436 -0.09 22.15 -30.94
N PHE A 437 -0.58 23.35 -31.24
CA PHE A 437 -1.39 23.59 -32.44
C PHE A 437 -0.61 23.26 -33.72
N GLY A 438 0.65 23.70 -33.84
CA GLY A 438 1.50 23.38 -34.99
C GLY A 438 1.75 21.88 -35.18
N LEU A 439 1.91 21.13 -34.09
CA LEU A 439 2.06 19.67 -34.11
C LEU A 439 0.79 18.95 -34.57
N ILE A 440 -0.38 19.39 -34.08
CA ILE A 440 -1.67 18.77 -34.39
C ILE A 440 -2.12 19.09 -35.82
N SER A 441 -1.83 20.31 -36.31
CA SER A 441 -2.26 20.78 -37.63
C SER A 441 -1.33 20.36 -38.77
N GLY A 442 -0.27 19.59 -38.51
CA GLY A 442 0.69 19.15 -39.54
C GLY A 442 1.48 20.29 -40.18
N GLY A 443 1.64 21.42 -39.48
CA GLY A 443 2.25 22.65 -40.00
C GLY A 443 3.75 22.51 -40.31
N PRO A 444 4.34 23.46 -41.06
CA PRO A 444 5.67 23.31 -41.66
C PRO A 444 6.77 23.14 -40.61
N ARG A 445 7.80 22.34 -40.95
CA ARG A 445 8.97 22.08 -40.11
C ARG A 445 9.59 23.40 -39.62
N TRP A 446 9.72 23.53 -38.30
CA TRP A 446 10.21 24.70 -37.55
C TRP A 446 11.66 25.13 -37.82
N SER A 447 12.32 24.60 -38.86
CA SER A 447 13.68 24.97 -39.24
C SER A 447 13.81 26.34 -39.92
N ALA A 448 12.72 27.12 -40.07
CA ALA A 448 12.73 28.39 -40.83
C ALA A 448 12.20 29.63 -40.09
N ILE A 449 12.04 29.60 -38.75
CA ILE A 449 11.59 30.77 -37.96
C ILE A 449 12.66 31.17 -36.92
N ALA A 450 13.91 31.30 -37.37
CA ALA A 450 14.95 31.98 -36.63
C ALA A 450 15.25 33.31 -37.35
N GLY A 451 14.66 34.41 -36.85
CA GLY A 451 15.06 35.77 -37.26
C GLY A 451 13.96 36.68 -37.81
N ARG A 452 12.92 37.01 -37.03
CA ARG A 452 12.15 38.25 -37.27
C ARG A 452 11.99 39.06 -35.98
N PRO A 453 12.23 40.38 -36.00
CA PRO A 453 11.88 41.29 -34.91
C PRO A 453 10.39 41.65 -34.97
N GLU A 454 9.91 42.23 -33.86
CA GLU A 454 8.53 42.58 -33.54
C GLU A 454 7.73 43.21 -34.71
N GLY A 455 6.51 42.70 -34.96
CA GLY A 455 5.53 43.36 -35.83
C GLY A 455 4.59 42.43 -36.60
N ALA A 456 3.30 42.50 -36.23
CA ALA A 456 2.08 42.18 -36.98
C ALA A 456 2.00 40.94 -37.89
N VAL A 457 1.04 40.05 -37.62
CA VAL A 457 0.41 39.21 -38.66
C VAL A 457 -1.11 39.36 -38.57
N GLN A 458 -1.67 39.90 -39.65
CA GLN A 458 -3.08 40.09 -39.95
C GLN A 458 -3.65 38.78 -40.51
N CYS A 459 -4.76 38.27 -39.95
CA CYS A 459 -5.44 37.09 -40.48
C CYS A 459 -6.53 37.51 -41.47
N THR A 460 -6.38 37.16 -42.75
CA THR A 460 -7.48 37.12 -43.72
C THR A 460 -8.05 35.69 -43.82
N SER A 461 -9.36 35.65 -44.09
CA SER A 461 -10.33 34.53 -44.12
C SER A 461 -9.92 33.33 -45.02
N THR A 462 -10.53 32.14 -45.00
CA THR A 462 -11.95 31.72 -45.04
C THR A 462 -12.08 30.22 -44.73
N GLY A 463 -13.16 29.75 -44.11
CA GLY A 463 -13.56 28.33 -44.19
C GLY A 463 -14.20 27.76 -42.93
N THR A 464 -15.46 27.39 -43.04
CA THR A 464 -16.42 26.95 -42.02
C THR A 464 -16.11 25.61 -41.33
N SER A 465 -16.68 25.43 -40.12
CA SER A 465 -16.68 24.22 -39.27
C SER A 465 -15.57 24.12 -38.21
N THR A 466 -15.43 25.13 -37.35
CA THR A 466 -14.58 25.01 -36.14
C THR A 466 -15.17 25.63 -34.88
N THR A 467 -16.40 26.14 -34.94
CA THR A 467 -17.00 26.94 -33.86
C THR A 467 -17.39 26.09 -32.63
N ASP A 468 -17.80 24.83 -32.81
CA ASP A 468 -18.22 23.97 -31.69
C ASP A 468 -17.05 23.32 -30.92
N LYS A 469 -15.92 23.05 -31.59
CA LYS A 469 -14.70 22.61 -30.89
C LYS A 469 -14.00 23.77 -30.18
N PHE A 470 -14.23 25.00 -30.63
CA PHE A 470 -13.68 26.22 -30.04
C PHE A 470 -14.30 26.54 -28.67
N LEU A 471 -15.61 26.32 -28.49
CA LEU A 471 -16.31 26.55 -27.21
C LEU A 471 -15.96 25.52 -26.11
N THR A 472 -15.67 24.27 -26.48
CA THR A 472 -15.26 23.23 -25.51
C THR A 472 -13.82 23.43 -25.04
N ALA A 473 -12.91 23.87 -25.91
CA ALA A 473 -11.53 24.19 -25.54
C ALA A 473 -11.43 25.46 -24.67
N LEU A 474 -12.29 26.46 -24.89
CA LEU A 474 -12.32 27.66 -24.06
C LEU A 474 -12.78 27.38 -22.62
N LYS A 475 -13.70 26.43 -22.42
CA LYS A 475 -14.17 26.02 -21.08
C LYS A 475 -13.09 25.28 -20.27
N LEU A 476 -12.23 24.48 -20.91
CA LEU A 476 -11.13 23.78 -20.23
C LEU A 476 -9.99 24.71 -19.80
N VAL A 477 -9.71 25.78 -20.57
CA VAL A 477 -8.63 26.73 -20.25
C VAL A 477 -9.09 27.82 -19.26
N GLN A 478 -10.35 28.28 -19.32
CA GLN A 478 -10.90 29.18 -18.29
C GLN A 478 -11.02 28.51 -16.92
N CYS A 479 -11.21 27.18 -16.86
CA CYS A 479 -11.25 26.44 -15.60
C CYS A 479 -9.88 26.47 -14.90
N CYS A 480 -8.77 26.37 -15.63
CA CYS A 480 -7.42 26.46 -15.05
C CYS A 480 -7.05 27.88 -14.57
N SER A 481 -7.66 28.93 -15.13
CA SER A 481 -7.36 30.32 -14.76
C SER A 481 -8.16 30.80 -13.54
N ARG A 482 -9.32 30.20 -13.24
CA ARG A 482 -10.16 30.57 -12.08
C ARG A 482 -9.74 29.88 -10.77
N THR A 483 -9.00 28.79 -10.81
CA THR A 483 -8.53 28.10 -9.60
C THR A 483 -7.34 28.78 -8.92
N VAL A 484 -6.76 29.82 -9.54
CA VAL A 484 -5.58 30.54 -9.00
C VAL A 484 -5.95 31.91 -8.39
N ALA A 485 -7.21 32.34 -8.47
CA ALA A 485 -7.69 33.59 -7.89
C ALA A 485 -8.74 33.37 -6.79
N CYS A 486 -8.35 32.68 -5.72
CA CYS A 486 -9.09 32.71 -4.45
C CYS A 486 -8.16 32.26 -3.31
N THR A 487 -7.32 33.17 -2.82
CA THR A 487 -6.80 33.21 -1.43
C THR A 487 -5.97 34.48 -1.24
N SER A 488 -6.17 35.16 -0.10
CA SER A 488 -5.70 36.52 0.33
C SER A 488 -6.56 37.66 -0.20
N THR A 489 -7.12 38.60 0.58
CA THR A 489 -7.11 39.01 2.01
C THR A 489 -8.33 39.95 2.18
N SER A 490 -9.03 40.08 3.30
CA SER A 490 -8.64 41.00 4.39
C SER A 490 -9.58 40.91 5.60
N THR A 491 -9.00 41.00 6.79
CA THR A 491 -9.60 41.53 8.02
C THR A 491 -10.03 42.99 7.86
N VAL A 492 -11.24 43.30 8.32
CA VAL A 492 -11.54 44.36 9.31
C VAL A 492 -12.47 43.73 10.34
#